data_AF-A0A9E0R8E6-F1
#
_entry.id   AF-A0A9E0R8E6-F1
#
_cell.length_a   1.000
_cell.length_b   1.000
_cell.length_c   1.000
_cell.angle_alpha   90.00
_cell.angle_beta   90.00
_cell.angle_gamma   90.00
#
_symmetry.space_group_name_H-M   'P 1'
#
loop_
_entity.id
_entity.type
_entity.pdbx_description
1 polymer ?
#
loop_
_entity_poly.entity_id
_entity_poly.type
_entity_poly.pdbx_seq_one_letter_code
_entity_poly.pdbx_strand_id
1 'polypeptide(L)' 'MKREELEPLIVKEWLKRPADQRGEKDILAFHGHLSQSRPDLLSFRASGDKYQVLKSILRNHVKA' A
#
# COMPACT_ATOMS: atom_id res chain seq x y z
N MET A 1 -3.80 5.17 -14.09
CA MET A 1 -4.88 5.51 -13.15
C MET A 1 -4.45 6.64 -12.24
N LYS A 2 -5.39 7.42 -11.71
CA LYS A 2 -5.08 8.44 -10.70
C LYS A 2 -4.85 7.74 -9.36
N ARG A 3 -4.00 8.33 -8.52
CA ARG A 3 -3.69 7.80 -7.18
C ARG A 3 -4.95 7.70 -6.32
N GLU A 4 -5.77 8.75 -6.35
CA GLU A 4 -7.03 8.87 -5.58
C GLU A 4 -8.02 7.71 -5.85
N GLU A 5 -8.01 7.15 -7.06
CA GLU A 5 -8.87 6.02 -7.44
C GLU A 5 -8.38 4.70 -6.83
N LEU A 6 -7.07 4.56 -6.67
CA LEU A 6 -6.42 3.33 -6.19
C LEU A 6 -6.22 3.33 -4.68
N GLU A 7 -6.08 4.49 -4.04
CA GLU A 7 -5.94 4.64 -2.59
C GLU A 7 -6.94 3.81 -1.77
N PRO A 8 -8.28 3.92 -1.97
CA PRO A 8 -9.24 3.13 -1.19
C PRO A 8 -9.09 1.62 -1.44
N LEU A 9 -8.67 1.21 -2.64
CA LEU A 9 -8.44 -0.19 -2.97
C LEU A 9 -7.16 -0.72 -2.32
N ILE A 10 -6.10 0.09 -2.28
CA ILE A 10 -4.84 -0.21 -1.58
C ILE A 10 -5.11 -0.38 -0.08
N VAL A 11 -5.86 0.54 0.53
CA VAL A 11 -6.24 0.44 1.94
C VAL A 11 -7.09 -0.80 2.19
N LYS A 12 -8.09 -1.08 1.34
CA LYS A 12 -8.91 -2.30 1.46
C LYS A 12 -8.05 -3.57 1.39
N GLU A 13 -7.07 -3.61 0.49
CA GLU A 13 -6.16 -4.76 0.38
C GLU A 13 -5.24 -4.87 1.62
N TRP A 14 -4.74 -3.75 2.14
CA TRP A 14 -3.96 -3.71 3.37
C TRP A 14 -4.74 -4.23 4.58
N LEU A 15 -6.01 -3.84 4.71
CA LEU A 15 -6.86 -4.22 5.84
C LEU A 15 -7.24 -5.71 5.87
N LYS A 16 -7.05 -6.45 4.77
CA LYS A 16 -7.19 -7.92 4.75
C LYS A 16 -6.08 -8.64 5.51
N ARG A 17 -4.93 -7.98 5.72
CA ARG A 17 -3.82 -8.57 6.47
C ARG A 17 -4.19 -8.67 7.96
N PRO A 18 -3.68 -9.69 8.67
CA PRO A 18 -3.81 -9.79 10.12
C PRO A 18 -3.37 -8.51 10.84
N ALA A 19 -4.03 -8.15 11.93
CA ALA A 19 -3.81 -6.87 12.62
C ALA A 19 -2.40 -6.70 13.21
N ASP A 20 -1.74 -7.81 13.51
CA ASP A 20 -0.34 -7.93 13.96
C ASP A 20 0.69 -7.82 12.81
N GLN A 21 0.23 -7.87 11.56
CA GLN A 21 1.04 -7.73 10.34
C GLN A 21 0.72 -6.46 9.55
N ARG A 22 0.23 -5.44 10.26
CA ARG A 22 -0.08 -4.11 9.74
C ARG A 22 0.76 -3.03 10.46
N GLY A 23 2.04 -3.30 10.69
CA GLY A 23 3.00 -2.30 11.16
C GLY A 23 3.74 -1.60 10.02
N GLU A 24 4.50 -0.56 10.35
CA GLU A 24 5.29 0.17 9.33
C GLU A 24 6.33 -0.73 8.63
N LYS A 25 6.93 -1.66 9.38
CA LYS A 25 7.87 -2.66 8.85
C LYS A 25 7.24 -3.57 7.79
N ASP A 26 5.92 -3.80 7.88
CA ASP A 26 5.20 -4.72 7.00
C ASP A 26 4.83 -4.10 5.65
N ILE A 27 4.96 -2.77 5.52
CA ILE A 27 4.67 -2.04 4.27
C ILE A 27 5.58 -2.51 3.15
N LEU A 28 6.84 -2.86 3.44
CA LEU A 28 7.77 -3.35 2.41
C LEU A 28 7.32 -4.71 1.86
N ALA A 29 6.93 -5.63 2.76
CA ALA A 29 6.38 -6.92 2.38
C ALA A 29 5.06 -6.77 1.60
N PHE A 30 4.23 -5.80 1.98
CA PHE A 30 3.00 -5.48 1.26
C PHE A 30 3.26 -4.89 -0.12
N HIS A 31 4.25 -4.00 -0.29
CA HIS A 31 4.66 -3.49 -1.59
C HIS A 31 5.14 -4.64 -2.51
N GLY A 32 5.91 -5.59 -1.98
CA GLY A 32 6.29 -6.81 -2.70
C GLY A 32 5.09 -7.64 -3.13
N HIS A 33 4.13 -7.87 -2.23
CA HIS A 33 2.89 -8.57 -2.53
C HIS A 33 2.07 -7.87 -3.63
N LEU A 34 1.90 -6.55 -3.54
CA LEU A 34 1.19 -5.78 -4.58
C LEU A 34 1.90 -5.90 -5.93
N SER A 35 3.23 -5.83 -5.95
CA SER A 35 4.00 -5.96 -7.19
C SER A 35 3.81 -7.31 -7.90
N GLN A 36 3.63 -8.39 -7.12
CA GLN A 36 3.49 -9.74 -7.67
C GLN A 36 2.03 -10.12 -7.97
N SER A 37 1.11 -9.80 -7.05
CA SER A 37 -0.27 -10.32 -7.08
C SER A 37 -1.29 -9.27 -7.51
N ARG A 38 -1.01 -7.98 -7.32
CA ARG A 38 -1.94 -6.86 -7.59
C ARG A 38 -1.22 -5.66 -8.22
N PRO A 39 -0.50 -5.84 -9.36
CA PRO A 39 0.24 -4.75 -9.99
C PRO A 39 -0.67 -3.61 -10.47
N ASP A 40 -1.97 -3.90 -10.65
CA ASP A 40 -3.03 -2.91 -10.90
C ASP A 40 -3.05 -1.81 -9.82
N LEU A 41 -2.87 -2.18 -8.55
CA LEU A 41 -2.88 -1.25 -7.42
C LEU A 41 -1.62 -0.38 -7.35
N LEU A 42 -0.56 -0.73 -8.10
CA LEU A 42 0.65 0.06 -8.24
C LEU A 42 0.72 0.80 -9.60
N SER A 43 -0.36 0.80 -10.37
CA SER A 43 -0.38 1.42 -11.72
C SER A 43 -0.56 2.95 -11.71
N PHE A 44 -0.62 3.58 -10.53
CA PHE A 44 -0.66 5.04 -10.42
C PHE A 44 0.66 5.69 -10.83
N ARG A 45 0.56 6.91 -11.36
CA ARG A 45 1.72 7.77 -11.58
C ARG A 45 2.22 8.31 -10.23
N ALA A 46 3.52 8.23 -10.00
CA ALA A 46 4.19 8.84 -8.86
C ALA A 46 5.45 9.53 -9.35
N SER A 47 5.75 10.72 -8.83
CA SER A 47 7.00 11.44 -9.10
C SER A 47 8.19 10.84 -8.34
N GLY A 48 7.93 10.04 -7.30
CA GLY A 48 8.93 9.35 -6.51
C GLY A 48 8.64 7.85 -6.38
N ASP A 49 9.34 7.21 -5.44
CA ASP A 49 9.20 5.78 -5.16
C ASP A 49 7.79 5.44 -4.67
N LYS A 50 7.15 4.45 -5.32
CA LYS A 50 5.82 3.95 -4.97
C LYS A 50 5.78 3.37 -3.55
N TYR A 51 6.89 2.86 -3.03
CA TYR A 51 6.99 2.46 -1.64
C TYR A 51 6.78 3.65 -0.68
N GLN A 52 7.40 4.80 -0.95
CA GLN A 52 7.20 6.02 -0.14
C GLN A 52 5.76 6.53 -0.24
N VAL A 53 5.15 6.43 -1.43
CA VAL A 53 3.72 6.76 -1.60
C VAL A 53 2.84 5.82 -0.79
N LEU A 54 3.11 4.51 -0.78
CA LEU A 54 2.38 3.56 0.06
C LEU A 54 2.53 3.88 1.55
N LYS A 55 3.73 4.26 2.02
CA LYS A 55 3.92 4.70 3.41
C LYS A 55 3.02 5.90 3.74
N SER A 56 2.90 6.86 2.82
CA SER A 56 2.01 8.01 2.99
C SER A 56 0.52 7.60 3.02
N ILE A 57 0.09 6.71 2.12
CA ILE A 57 -1.30 6.23 2.06
C ILE A 57 -1.67 5.47 3.34
N LEU A 58 -0.77 4.62 3.83
CA LEU A 58 -1.01 3.73 4.95
C LEU A 58 -0.67 4.32 6.32
N ARG A 59 -0.22 5.58 6.40
CA ARG A 59 0.23 6.22 7.65
C ARG A 59 -0.79 6.13 8.78
N ASN A 60 -2.09 6.27 8.48
CA ASN A 60 -3.16 6.19 9.47
C ASN A 60 -3.73 4.77 9.66
N HIS A 61 -3.14 3.78 8.98
CA HIS A 61 -3.57 2.38 8.97
C HIS A 61 -2.49 1.42 9.44
N VAL A 62 -1.35 1.95 9.91
CA VAL A 62 -0.28 1.19 10.53
C VAL A 62 -0.36 1.32 12.04
N LYS A 63 -0.08 0.24 12.77
CA LYS A 63 0.19 0.35 14.21
C LYS A 63 1.59 0.93 14.39
N ALA A 64 1.69 1.91 15.30
CA ALA A 64 2.95 2.44 15.79
C ALA A 64 3.76 1.35 16.52
#